data_AF-A0AAF3J5F9-F1
#
_entry.id   AF-A0AAF3J5F9-F1
#
_cell.length_a   1.000
_cell.length_b   1.000
_cell.length_c   1.000
_cell.angle_alpha   90.00
_cell.angle_beta   90.00
_cell.angle_gamma   90.00
#
_symmetry.space_group_name_H-M   'P 1'
#
loop_
_entity.id
_entity.type
_entity.pdbx_description
1 polymer ?
#
loop_
_entity_poly.entity_id
_entity_poly.type
_entity_poly.pdbx_seq_one_letter_code
_entity_poly.pdbx_strand_id
1 'polypeptide(L)'
;MLSVLLIETQGIHDLESSSEDSSIIFALSLLISSAKIYNTLQYLSTSEIDELNALFAFSQMKDGNAKLGQNFLLLLRDTVGKTGIEGGKEYLEHLKENVQNNNGTNKFVECLDECFDRVDCFRVPRPSRLVMDGVDGGMKAEQCGEEFLRTISECANFVLETLTAKMVGNDCLTGESFKAHVKHVVEHFSHRSANAKSVI
;
A
#
# COMPACT_ATOMS: atom_id res chain seq x y z
N MET A 1 15.03 -15.11 -14.99
CA MET A 1 13.68 -15.52 -14.56
C MET A 1 13.30 -14.61 -13.40
N LEU A 2 12.07 -14.08 -13.38
CA LEU A 2 11.58 -13.24 -12.28
C LEU A 2 10.96 -14.14 -11.21
N SER A 3 11.39 -14.00 -9.95
CA SER A 3 10.77 -14.66 -8.81
C SER A 3 9.79 -13.70 -8.13
N VAL A 4 8.61 -14.20 -7.77
CA VAL A 4 7.57 -13.39 -7.12
C VAL A 4 7.46 -13.77 -5.65
N LEU A 5 7.53 -12.76 -4.77
CA LEU A 5 7.28 -12.89 -3.33
C LEU A 5 6.02 -12.11 -2.99
N LEU A 6 5.06 -12.77 -2.33
CA LEU A 6 3.88 -12.13 -1.77
C LEU A 6 4.10 -11.89 -0.28
N ILE A 7 3.89 -10.65 0.16
CA ILE A 7 4.05 -10.23 1.56
C ILE A 7 2.69 -9.76 2.04
N GLU A 8 2.11 -10.51 2.98
CA GLU A 8 0.94 -10.06 3.72
C GLU A 8 1.40 -9.24 4.91
N THR A 9 0.82 -8.06 5.11
CA THR A 9 1.13 -7.19 6.24
C THR A 9 -0.06 -7.12 7.16
N GLN A 10 0.20 -7.26 8.46
CA GLN A 10 -0.78 -6.98 9.51
C GLN A 10 -1.30 -5.53 9.38
N GLY A 11 -2.59 -5.32 9.68
CA GLY A 11 -3.23 -4.00 9.55
C GLY A 11 -2.64 -2.96 10.50
N ILE A 12 -2.74 -1.68 10.14
CA ILE A 12 -2.13 -0.56 10.89
C ILE A 12 -2.75 -0.35 12.29
N HIS A 13 -3.87 -1.01 12.62
CA HIS A 13 -4.64 -0.81 13.85
C HIS A 13 -5.03 -2.11 14.57
N ASP A 14 -4.17 -3.12 14.57
CA ASP A 14 -4.45 -4.32 15.36
C ASP A 14 -4.34 -4.03 16.87
N LEU A 15 -5.36 -4.45 17.62
CA LEU A 15 -5.57 -4.16 19.05
C LEU A 15 -4.41 -4.55 19.98
N GLU A 16 -3.50 -5.40 19.50
CA GLU A 16 -2.36 -5.92 20.25
C GLU A 16 -1.02 -5.21 19.92
N SER A 17 -1.01 -4.30 18.94
CA SER A 17 0.19 -3.61 18.45
C SER A 17 0.26 -2.15 18.86
N SER A 18 1.46 -1.63 19.16
CA SER A 18 1.63 -0.20 19.39
C SER A 18 1.62 0.56 18.05
N SER A 19 1.24 1.84 18.07
CA SER A 19 1.28 2.71 16.88
C SER A 19 2.69 2.80 16.26
N GLU A 20 3.75 2.66 17.07
CA GLU A 20 5.13 2.59 16.57
C GLU A 20 5.41 1.27 15.85
N ASP A 21 4.94 0.14 16.37
CA ASP A 21 5.11 -1.16 15.73
C ASP A 21 4.42 -1.22 14.36
N SER A 22 3.19 -0.73 14.25
CA SER A 22 2.47 -0.61 12.98
C SER A 22 3.22 0.26 11.98
N SER A 23 3.81 1.36 12.44
CA SER A 23 4.60 2.27 11.60
C SER A 23 5.87 1.61 11.09
N ILE A 24 6.54 0.82 11.93
CA ILE A 24 7.72 0.03 11.55
C ILE A 24 7.33 -1.04 10.54
N ILE A 25 6.27 -1.82 10.78
CA ILE A 25 5.79 -2.86 9.86
C ILE A 25 5.45 -2.25 8.50
N PHE A 26 4.74 -1.11 8.50
CA PHE A 26 4.41 -0.39 7.28
C PHE A 26 5.68 0.02 6.52
N ALA A 27 6.61 0.72 7.18
CA ALA A 27 7.84 1.18 6.56
C ALA A 27 8.71 0.03 6.05
N LEU A 28 8.88 -1.04 6.83
CA LEU A 28 9.60 -2.24 6.39
C LEU A 28 8.97 -2.83 5.13
N SER A 29 7.65 -3.02 5.14
CA SER A 29 6.94 -3.58 3.98
C SER A 29 7.10 -2.72 2.73
N LEU A 30 7.09 -1.41 2.89
CA LEU A 30 7.27 -0.45 1.80
C LEU A 30 8.66 -0.59 1.19
N LEU A 31 9.70 -0.51 2.03
CA LEU A 31 11.11 -0.47 1.61
C LEU A 31 11.60 -1.79 1.01
N ILE A 32 11.04 -2.93 1.42
CA ILE A 32 11.40 -4.24 0.85
C ILE A 32 10.58 -4.58 -0.41
N SER A 33 9.36 -4.05 -0.55
CA SER A 33 8.49 -4.34 -1.70
C SER A 33 8.93 -3.58 -2.97
N SER A 34 8.68 -4.19 -4.14
CA SER A 34 8.68 -3.47 -5.43
C SER A 34 7.31 -2.87 -5.75
N ALA A 35 6.25 -3.46 -5.20
CA ALA A 35 4.89 -2.94 -5.28
C ALA A 35 4.21 -3.03 -3.91
N LYS A 36 3.68 -1.90 -3.44
CA LYS A 36 2.85 -1.82 -2.24
C LYS A 36 1.39 -1.68 -2.66
N ILE A 37 0.55 -2.62 -2.24
CA ILE A 37 -0.91 -2.50 -2.38
C ILE A 37 -1.44 -2.00 -1.03
N TYR A 38 -1.98 -0.78 -1.01
CA TYR A 38 -2.66 -0.23 0.15
C TYR A 38 -4.16 -0.46 0.03
N ASN A 39 -4.68 -1.37 0.85
CA ASN A 39 -6.07 -1.80 0.82
C ASN A 39 -6.89 -0.98 1.82
N THR A 40 -7.87 -0.22 1.33
CA THR A 40 -8.80 0.58 2.14
C THR A 40 -10.26 0.33 1.70
N LEU A 41 -11.20 0.64 2.59
CA LEU A 41 -12.62 0.46 2.38
C LEU A 41 -13.23 1.73 1.78
N GLN A 42 -13.87 1.60 0.62
CA GLN A 42 -14.63 2.61 -0.12
C GLN A 42 -13.81 3.81 -0.63
N TYR A 43 -13.22 4.60 0.26
CA TYR A 43 -12.46 5.81 -0.06
C TYR A 43 -11.47 6.10 1.08
N LEU A 44 -10.39 6.83 0.77
CA LEU A 44 -9.50 7.38 1.79
C LEU A 44 -10.19 8.53 2.53
N SER A 45 -10.43 8.36 3.83
CA SER A 45 -10.85 9.44 4.70
C SER A 45 -9.70 10.43 4.97
N THR A 46 -10.01 11.64 5.43
CA THR A 46 -8.99 12.62 5.83
C THR A 46 -8.03 12.06 6.88
N SER A 47 -8.54 11.27 7.83
CA SER A 47 -7.70 10.65 8.86
C SER A 47 -6.72 9.62 8.28
N GLU A 48 -7.16 8.79 7.34
CA GLU A 48 -6.28 7.82 6.66
C GLU A 48 -5.23 8.52 5.79
N ILE A 49 -5.60 9.64 5.18
CA ILE A 49 -4.66 10.48 4.42
C ILE A 49 -3.57 11.05 5.33
N ASP A 50 -3.96 11.62 6.48
CA ASP A 50 -3.02 12.16 7.46
C ASP A 50 -2.11 11.07 8.04
N GLU A 51 -2.67 9.90 8.32
CA GLU A 51 -1.91 8.73 8.79
C GLU A 51 -0.90 8.25 7.73
N LEU A 52 -1.32 8.09 6.48
CA LEU A 52 -0.44 7.70 5.38
C LEU A 52 0.69 8.71 5.18
N ASN A 53 0.39 10.01 5.25
CA ASN A 53 1.42 11.06 5.20
C ASN A 53 2.45 10.89 6.31
N ALA A 54 2.01 10.66 7.54
CA ALA A 54 2.90 10.44 8.67
C ALA A 54 3.77 9.19 8.46
N LEU A 55 3.18 8.11 7.95
CA LEU A 55 3.88 6.86 7.66
C LEU A 55 4.92 7.01 6.54
N PHE A 56 4.61 7.75 5.47
CA PHE A 56 5.58 8.07 4.43
C PHE A 56 6.72 8.92 4.97
N ALA A 57 6.42 9.98 5.71
CA ALA A 57 7.44 10.81 6.35
C ALA A 57 8.34 9.99 7.31
N PHE A 58 7.74 9.13 8.13
CA PHE A 58 8.48 8.22 9.00
C PHE A 58 9.39 7.28 8.21
N SER A 59 8.88 6.71 7.12
CA SER A 59 9.65 5.83 6.23
C SER A 59 10.84 6.56 5.61
N GLN A 60 10.67 7.81 5.16
CA GLN A 60 11.75 8.61 4.57
C GLN A 60 12.81 8.95 5.64
N MET A 61 12.38 9.31 6.85
CA MET A 61 13.32 9.57 7.95
C MET A 61 14.15 8.33 8.30
N LYS A 62 13.55 7.15 8.25
CA LYS A 62 14.24 5.88 8.52
C LYS A 62 15.15 5.46 7.38
N ASP A 63 14.70 5.54 6.13
CA ASP A 63 15.47 5.11 4.96
C ASP A 63 16.56 6.12 4.54
N GLY A 64 16.32 7.41 4.75
CA GLY A 64 17.21 8.50 4.34
C GLY A 64 17.05 8.93 2.88
N ASN A 65 16.19 8.27 2.11
CA ASN A 65 15.88 8.61 0.73
C ASN A 65 14.52 9.33 0.61
N ALA A 66 14.39 10.19 -0.41
CA ALA A 66 13.12 10.83 -0.74
C ALA A 66 12.12 9.85 -1.41
N LYS A 67 12.62 8.99 -2.30
CA LYS A 67 11.83 7.91 -2.93
C LYS A 67 11.76 6.70 -2.00
N LEU A 68 10.54 6.26 -1.69
CA LEU A 68 10.24 5.16 -0.78
C LEU A 68 9.99 3.83 -1.48
N GLY A 69 9.53 3.86 -2.73
CA GLY A 69 9.18 2.64 -3.44
C GLY A 69 8.98 2.87 -4.94
N GLN A 70 8.82 1.77 -5.66
CA GLN A 70 8.64 1.83 -7.11
C GLN A 70 7.16 2.01 -7.44
N ASN A 71 6.33 1.02 -7.08
CA ASN A 71 4.89 1.04 -7.39
C ASN A 71 4.05 1.11 -6.12
N PHE A 72 3.10 2.05 -6.07
CA PHE A 72 2.08 2.15 -5.04
C PHE A 72 0.69 2.04 -5.66
N LEU A 73 -0.06 1.01 -5.26
CA LEU A 73 -1.42 0.77 -5.72
C LEU A 73 -2.40 1.01 -4.57
N LEU A 74 -3.23 2.03 -4.70
CA LEU A 74 -4.37 2.25 -3.82
C LEU A 74 -5.53 1.32 -4.23
N LEU A 75 -5.84 0.33 -3.42
CA LEU A 75 -6.95 -0.61 -3.67
C LEU A 75 -8.17 -0.19 -2.83
N LEU A 76 -9.16 0.39 -3.48
CA LEU A 76 -10.43 0.76 -2.85
C LEU A 76 -11.41 -0.43 -2.93
N ARG A 77 -11.84 -0.93 -1.78
CA ARG A 77 -12.79 -2.06 -1.64
C ARG A 77 -14.22 -1.57 -1.49
N ASP A 78 -15.20 -2.41 -1.79
CA ASP A 78 -16.63 -2.11 -1.57
C ASP A 78 -17.10 -0.78 -2.16
N THR A 79 -16.51 -0.41 -3.29
CA THR A 79 -16.79 0.86 -3.95
C THR A 79 -18.11 0.85 -4.70
N VAL A 80 -18.70 2.03 -4.87
CA VAL A 80 -19.88 2.25 -5.71
C VAL A 80 -19.51 3.07 -6.95
N GLY A 81 -20.19 2.83 -8.07
CA GLY A 81 -19.95 3.53 -9.33
C GLY A 81 -18.91 2.83 -10.20
N LYS A 82 -18.09 3.61 -10.92
CA LYS A 82 -17.14 3.08 -11.90
C LYS A 82 -16.06 2.23 -11.21
N THR A 83 -15.94 0.96 -11.63
CA THR A 83 -15.00 -0.03 -11.09
C THR A 83 -13.74 -0.14 -11.95
N GLY A 84 -12.77 -0.93 -11.50
CA GLY A 84 -11.53 -1.20 -12.23
C GLY A 84 -10.48 -0.09 -12.11
N ILE A 85 -9.47 -0.17 -12.97
CA ILE A 85 -8.39 0.82 -13.08
C ILE A 85 -8.91 2.18 -13.53
N GLU A 86 -9.93 2.22 -14.39
CA GLU A 86 -10.49 3.47 -14.90
C GLU A 86 -11.20 4.26 -13.80
N GLY A 87 -12.03 3.59 -12.99
CA GLY A 87 -12.66 4.24 -11.85
C GLY A 87 -11.66 4.71 -10.80
N GLY A 88 -10.53 3.99 -10.66
CA GLY A 88 -9.45 4.40 -9.76
C GLY A 88 -8.65 5.59 -10.28
N LYS A 89 -8.42 5.70 -11.60
CA LYS A 89 -7.82 6.89 -12.22
C LYS A 89 -8.67 8.14 -11.96
N GLU A 90 -9.98 8.04 -12.20
CA GLU A 90 -10.93 9.13 -11.91
C GLU A 90 -10.91 9.52 -10.41
N TYR A 91 -10.82 8.54 -9.51
CA TYR A 91 -10.69 8.79 -8.08
C TYR A 91 -9.38 9.53 -7.74
N LEU A 92 -8.25 9.11 -8.30
CA LEU A 92 -6.97 9.81 -8.08
C LEU A 92 -7.02 11.23 -8.62
N GLU A 93 -7.54 11.44 -9.83
CA GLU A 93 -7.72 12.77 -10.43
C GLU A 93 -8.54 13.68 -9.51
N HIS A 94 -9.69 13.21 -9.01
CA HIS A 94 -10.48 13.96 -8.04
C HIS A 94 -9.76 14.19 -6.70
N LEU A 95 -8.94 13.25 -6.24
CA LEU A 95 -8.11 13.46 -5.06
C LEU A 95 -7.09 14.59 -5.32
N LYS A 96 -6.48 14.64 -6.52
CA LYS A 96 -5.54 15.71 -6.94
C LYS A 96 -6.24 17.06 -7.20
N GLU A 97 -7.51 17.08 -7.56
CA GLU A 97 -8.28 18.31 -7.77
C GLU A 97 -8.79 18.92 -6.45
N ASN A 98 -9.34 18.10 -5.55
CA ASN A 98 -9.84 18.55 -4.25
C ASN A 98 -8.73 19.14 -3.36
N VAL A 99 -7.51 18.72 -3.62
CA VAL A 99 -6.23 19.24 -3.13
C VAL A 99 -6.00 20.72 -3.44
N GLN A 100 -6.28 21.18 -4.67
CA GLN A 100 -6.02 22.58 -5.05
C GLN A 100 -6.95 23.56 -4.31
N ASN A 101 -8.07 23.06 -3.78
CA ASN A 101 -9.09 23.85 -3.12
C ASN A 101 -8.99 23.82 -1.57
N ASN A 102 -8.27 22.86 -0.97
CA ASN A 102 -8.16 22.68 0.48
C ASN A 102 -6.69 22.52 0.91
N ASN A 103 -6.19 23.45 1.73
CA ASN A 103 -4.79 23.55 2.18
C ASN A 103 -4.21 22.31 2.92
N GLY A 104 -4.99 21.29 3.24
CA GLY A 104 -4.56 20.07 3.95
C GLY A 104 -4.19 18.91 3.03
N THR A 105 -5.02 18.62 2.02
CA THR A 105 -4.86 17.43 1.17
C THR A 105 -3.67 17.56 0.22
N ASN A 106 -3.24 18.79 -0.12
CA ASN A 106 -2.20 19.04 -1.13
C ASN A 106 -0.90 18.28 -0.88
N LYS A 107 -0.51 18.17 0.39
CA LYS A 107 0.70 17.46 0.79
C LYS A 107 0.66 15.96 0.49
N PHE A 108 -0.52 15.33 0.53
CA PHE A 108 -0.62 13.88 0.30
C PHE A 108 -0.34 13.50 -1.14
N VAL A 109 -0.95 14.21 -2.09
CA VAL A 109 -0.76 13.94 -3.52
C VAL A 109 0.66 14.26 -3.95
N GLU A 110 1.21 15.38 -3.49
CA GLU A 110 2.62 15.74 -3.69
C GLU A 110 3.53 14.62 -3.12
N CYS A 111 3.27 14.19 -1.88
CA CYS A 111 4.01 13.11 -1.23
C CYS A 111 3.94 11.79 -2.02
N LEU A 112 2.79 11.42 -2.58
CA LEU A 112 2.67 10.21 -3.41
C LEU A 112 3.57 10.29 -4.66
N ASP A 113 3.50 11.38 -5.41
CA ASP A 113 4.28 11.56 -6.63
C ASP A 113 5.79 11.70 -6.32
N GLU A 114 6.14 12.26 -5.15
CA GLU A 114 7.53 12.35 -4.68
C GLU A 114 8.07 11.02 -4.15
N CYS A 115 7.25 10.22 -3.45
CA CYS A 115 7.67 8.98 -2.81
C CYS A 115 7.76 7.79 -3.76
N PHE A 116 6.99 7.77 -4.86
CA PHE A 116 6.86 6.58 -5.71
C PHE A 116 7.15 6.86 -7.18
N ASP A 117 7.70 5.88 -7.91
CA ASP A 117 7.90 6.01 -9.36
C ASP A 117 6.58 5.93 -10.12
N ARG A 118 5.63 5.16 -9.57
CA ARG A 118 4.30 4.95 -10.14
C ARG A 118 3.26 4.84 -9.05
N VAL A 119 2.17 5.59 -9.22
CA VAL A 119 1.00 5.55 -8.33
C VAL A 119 -0.24 5.24 -9.16
N ASP A 120 -0.95 4.20 -8.79
CA ASP A 120 -2.21 3.81 -9.40
C ASP A 120 -3.30 3.62 -8.33
N CYS A 121 -4.55 3.59 -8.77
CA CYS A 121 -5.69 3.25 -7.92
C CYS A 121 -6.60 2.28 -8.65
N PHE A 122 -7.17 1.32 -7.93
CA PHE A 122 -8.08 0.33 -8.46
C PHE A 122 -9.32 0.23 -7.57
N ARG A 123 -10.50 0.24 -8.20
CA ARG A 123 -11.78 0.21 -7.49
C ARG A 123 -12.46 -1.14 -7.65
N VAL A 124 -12.66 -1.83 -6.53
CA VAL A 124 -13.33 -3.12 -6.47
C VAL A 124 -14.74 -2.93 -5.90
N PRO A 125 -15.78 -3.48 -6.53
CA PRO A 125 -17.14 -3.41 -5.98
C PRO A 125 -17.24 -4.28 -4.71
N ARG A 126 -18.38 -4.18 -4.03
CA ARG A 126 -18.68 -5.05 -2.89
C ARG A 126 -18.91 -6.50 -3.35
N PRO A 127 -18.33 -7.53 -2.70
CA PRO A 127 -18.73 -8.91 -2.92
C PRO A 127 -20.18 -9.08 -2.48
N SER A 128 -21.00 -9.76 -3.29
CA SER A 128 -22.48 -9.77 -3.24
C SER A 128 -23.15 -9.67 -1.85
N ARG A 129 -24.36 -9.09 -1.78
CA ARG A 129 -25.09 -8.82 -0.51
C ARG A 129 -25.32 -10.06 0.39
N LEU A 130 -25.41 -11.28 -0.16
CA LEU A 130 -25.64 -12.52 0.60
C LEU A 130 -24.43 -12.99 1.41
N VAL A 131 -23.25 -12.46 1.09
CA VAL A 131 -21.97 -12.84 1.72
C VAL A 131 -21.81 -12.24 3.12
N MET A 132 -22.55 -11.19 3.44
CA MET A 132 -22.38 -10.43 4.68
C MET A 132 -22.90 -11.14 5.93
N ASP A 133 -23.72 -12.19 5.77
CA ASP A 133 -24.25 -12.97 6.88
C ASP A 133 -23.31 -14.14 7.17
N GLY A 134 -22.43 -13.92 8.17
CA GLY A 134 -21.33 -14.77 8.63
C GLY A 134 -21.49 -16.27 8.40
N VAL A 135 -20.67 -16.80 7.48
CA VAL A 135 -20.38 -18.23 7.40
C VAL A 135 -18.91 -18.42 7.73
N ASP A 136 -18.68 -18.99 8.92
CA ASP A 136 -17.36 -19.40 9.40
C ASP A 136 -16.81 -20.47 8.43
N GLY A 137 -15.73 -20.15 7.69
CA GLY A 137 -15.18 -21.03 6.65
C GLY A 137 -14.66 -20.35 5.38
N GLY A 138 -14.78 -19.02 5.26
CA GLY A 138 -14.35 -18.28 4.08
C GLY A 138 -15.37 -18.35 2.94
N MET A 139 -15.17 -17.49 1.94
CA MET A 139 -16.12 -17.32 0.83
C MET A 139 -15.72 -18.18 -0.36
N LYS A 140 -16.69 -18.90 -0.95
CA LYS A 140 -16.50 -19.52 -2.27
C LYS A 140 -16.71 -18.50 -3.38
N ALA A 141 -16.02 -18.67 -4.51
CA ALA A 141 -16.10 -17.75 -5.64
C ALA A 141 -17.55 -17.53 -6.11
N GLU A 142 -18.36 -18.59 -6.16
CA GLU A 142 -19.74 -18.54 -6.64
C GLU A 142 -20.65 -17.65 -5.77
N GLN A 143 -20.22 -17.32 -4.54
CA GLN A 143 -20.95 -16.47 -3.61
C GLN A 143 -20.60 -14.98 -3.79
N CYS A 144 -19.51 -14.64 -4.48
CA CYS A 144 -18.99 -13.27 -4.53
C CYS A 144 -19.72 -12.36 -5.54
N GLY A 145 -20.47 -12.93 -6.48
CA GLY A 145 -21.09 -12.21 -7.60
C GLY A 145 -20.12 -12.00 -8.77
N GLU A 146 -20.66 -12.05 -9.99
CA GLU A 146 -19.87 -12.04 -11.23
C GLU A 146 -19.04 -10.76 -11.41
N GLU A 147 -19.61 -9.59 -11.10
CA GLU A 147 -18.91 -8.31 -11.25
C GLU A 147 -17.69 -8.23 -10.32
N PHE A 148 -17.82 -8.68 -9.07
CA PHE A 148 -16.70 -8.72 -8.13
C PHE A 148 -15.59 -9.64 -8.63
N LEU A 149 -15.94 -10.87 -9.04
CA LEU A 149 -14.97 -11.85 -9.53
C LEU A 149 -14.23 -11.35 -10.78
N ARG A 150 -14.96 -10.72 -11.72
CA ARG A 150 -14.38 -10.11 -12.91
C ARG A 150 -13.41 -9.00 -12.52
N THR A 151 -13.84 -8.06 -11.69
CA THR A 151 -13.02 -6.91 -11.30
C THR A 151 -11.79 -7.30 -10.48
N ILE A 152 -11.89 -8.31 -9.60
CA ILE A 152 -10.71 -8.86 -8.89
C ILE A 152 -9.75 -9.57 -9.84
N SER A 153 -10.26 -10.31 -10.83
CA SER A 153 -9.42 -10.93 -11.85
C SER A 153 -8.67 -9.88 -12.69
N GLU A 154 -9.36 -8.80 -13.06
CA GLU A 154 -8.74 -7.65 -13.73
C GLU A 154 -7.69 -6.95 -12.84
N CYS A 155 -7.96 -6.80 -11.54
CA CYS A 155 -6.99 -6.27 -10.58
C CYS A 155 -5.75 -7.15 -10.48
N ALA A 156 -5.92 -8.47 -10.40
CA ALA A 156 -4.81 -9.41 -10.32
C ALA A 156 -3.95 -9.35 -11.59
N ASN A 157 -4.58 -9.34 -12.77
CA ASN A 157 -3.88 -9.18 -14.04
C ASN A 157 -3.12 -7.85 -14.11
N PHE A 158 -3.74 -6.75 -13.69
CA PHE A 158 -3.10 -5.45 -13.63
C PHE A 158 -1.85 -5.48 -12.73
N VAL A 159 -1.94 -6.07 -11.53
CA VAL A 159 -0.78 -6.22 -10.65
C VAL A 159 0.31 -7.03 -11.36
N LEU A 160 -0.02 -8.17 -11.96
CA LEU A 160 0.95 -9.02 -12.66
C LEU A 160 1.63 -8.33 -13.85
N GLU A 161 0.88 -7.53 -14.64
CA GLU A 161 1.39 -6.78 -15.78
C GLU A 161 2.28 -5.61 -15.37
N THR A 162 2.09 -5.09 -14.16
CA THR A 162 2.83 -3.95 -13.62
C THR A 162 3.94 -4.36 -12.65
N LEU A 163 4.09 -5.67 -12.39
CA LEU A 163 5.14 -6.22 -11.54
C LEU A 163 6.52 -5.87 -12.11
N THR A 164 7.34 -5.26 -11.26
CA THR A 164 8.73 -4.99 -11.51
C THR A 164 9.60 -5.72 -10.51
N ALA A 165 10.83 -6.06 -10.91
CA ALA A 165 11.83 -6.51 -9.97
C ALA A 165 12.13 -5.41 -8.95
N LYS A 166 12.46 -5.80 -7.72
CA LYS A 166 12.87 -4.84 -6.70
C LYS A 166 14.17 -4.16 -7.13
N MET A 167 14.12 -2.84 -7.20
CA MET A 167 15.27 -1.98 -7.45
C MET A 167 15.72 -1.34 -6.14
N VAL A 168 17.03 -1.21 -5.95
CA VAL A 168 17.64 -0.37 -4.91
C VAL A 168 18.68 0.50 -5.60
N GLY A 169 18.44 1.82 -5.63
CA GLY A 169 19.14 2.70 -6.56
C GLY A 169 18.92 2.23 -8.00
N ASN A 170 20.02 1.99 -8.73
CA ASN A 170 19.97 1.48 -10.11
C ASN A 170 20.11 -0.05 -10.21
N ASP A 171 20.25 -0.74 -9.07
CA ASP A 171 20.53 -2.17 -9.04
C ASP A 171 19.25 -3.00 -8.93
N CYS A 172 19.10 -3.95 -9.84
CA CYS A 172 18.03 -4.95 -9.83
C CYS A 172 18.40 -6.08 -8.87
N LEU A 173 17.58 -6.31 -7.84
CA LEU A 173 17.87 -7.31 -6.83
C LEU A 173 17.57 -8.73 -7.32
N THR A 174 18.53 -9.61 -7.10
CA THR A 174 18.37 -11.07 -7.19
C THR A 174 17.85 -11.63 -5.86
N GLY A 175 17.51 -12.92 -5.79
CA GLY A 175 17.10 -13.54 -4.52
C GLY A 175 18.15 -13.42 -3.40
N GLU A 176 19.44 -13.55 -3.73
CA GLU A 176 20.53 -13.42 -2.75
C GLU A 176 20.71 -11.99 -2.28
N SER A 177 20.74 -11.01 -3.19
CA SER A 177 20.87 -9.60 -2.83
C SER A 177 19.61 -9.05 -2.16
N PHE A 178 18.43 -9.58 -2.50
CA PHE A 178 17.17 -9.28 -1.80
C PHE A 178 17.23 -9.71 -0.34
N LYS A 179 17.71 -10.94 -0.05
CA LYS A 179 17.89 -11.40 1.33
C LYS A 179 18.83 -10.48 2.11
N ALA A 180 19.94 -10.05 1.49
CA ALA A 180 20.86 -9.10 2.11
C ALA A 180 20.21 -7.73 2.36
N HIS A 181 19.43 -7.24 1.40
CA HIS A 181 18.66 -5.99 1.52
C HIS A 181 17.66 -6.04 2.67
N VAL A 182 16.84 -7.09 2.76
CA VAL A 182 15.88 -7.26 3.85
C VAL A 182 16.59 -7.25 5.20
N LYS A 183 17.71 -7.97 5.32
CA LYS A 183 18.51 -7.98 6.56
C LYS A 183 19.01 -6.58 6.92
N HIS A 184 19.56 -5.85 5.93
CA HIS A 184 20.05 -4.49 6.13
C HIS A 184 18.95 -3.54 6.60
N VAL A 185 17.78 -3.56 5.95
CA VAL A 185 16.64 -2.72 6.31
C VAL A 185 16.17 -3.05 7.73
N VAL A 186 16.01 -4.33 8.08
CA VAL A 186 15.56 -4.74 9.43
C VAL A 186 16.55 -4.33 10.52
N GLU A 187 17.86 -4.51 10.30
CA GLU A 187 18.90 -4.09 11.24
C GLU A 187 18.89 -2.56 11.44
N HIS A 188 18.74 -1.80 10.35
CA HIS A 188 18.66 -0.33 10.41
C HIS A 188 17.50 0.16 11.28
N PHE A 189 16.33 -0.46 11.16
CA PHE A 189 15.15 -0.13 11.96
C PHE A 189 15.30 -0.55 13.43
N SER A 190 15.97 -1.67 13.69
CA SER A 190 16.23 -2.18 15.05
C SER A 190 17.21 -1.30 15.84
N HIS A 191 18.30 -0.84 15.21
CA HIS A 191 19.31 -0.01 15.87
C HIS A 191 18.84 1.42 16.17
N ARG A 192 17.96 2.00 15.34
CA ARG A 192 17.42 3.34 15.58
C ARG A 192 16.32 3.39 16.65
N SER A 193 15.67 2.27 16.98
CA SER A 193 14.72 2.22 18.12
C SER A 193 15.46 2.17 19.47
N ALA A 194 16.66 1.57 19.52
CA ALA A 194 17.50 1.54 20.72
C ALA A 194 18.07 2.92 21.11
N ASN A 195 18.47 3.74 20.13
CA ASN A 195 19.01 5.09 20.37
C ASN A 195 17.93 6.16 20.69
N ALA A 196 16.64 5.87 20.48
CA ALA A 196 15.56 6.75 20.90
C ALA A 196 15.28 6.65 22.41
N LYS A 197 15.70 5.56 23.07
CA LYS A 197 15.57 5.37 24.52
C LYS A 197 16.69 5.99 25.35
N SER A 198 17.72 6.59 24.72
CA SER A 198 18.83 7.25 25.41
C SER A 198 18.70 8.78 25.47
N VAL A 199 17.57 9.35 25.05
CA VAL A 199 17.28 10.79 25.14
C VAL A 199 15.87 10.98 25.70
N ILE A 200 15.60 10.43 26.88
CA ILE A 200 14.55 10.86 27.81
C ILE A 200 15.13 10.78 29.22
#